data_AF-A0A7V9SZ03-F1
#
_entry.id   AF-A0A7V9SZ03-F1
#
_cell.length_a   1.000
_cell.length_b   1.000
_cell.length_c   1.000
_cell.angle_alpha   90.00
_cell.angle_beta   90.00
_cell.angle_gamma   90.00
#
_symmetry.space_group_name_H-M   'P 1'
#
loop_
_entity.id
_entity.type
_entity.pdbx_description
1 polymer ?
#
loop_
_entity_poly.entity_id
_entity_poly.type
_entity_poly.pdbx_seq_one_letter_code
_entity_poly.pdbx_strand_id
1 'polypeptide(L)'
;MSDMTVSERQERPPPVRRSSSRVRLAVVGAVILGAIAFLLVKGLGDATTYFRNADEALADREELGERRFRLQGTVVDEPDRAGDGVAFAVEFGCAEVDVVHTGDPPELFREGIPVVLEGAFLAGSDTFASDTIRVRHTNEYRTEEADRLELAEEEACAR
;
A
#
# COMPACT_ATOMS: atom_id res chain seq x y z
N MET A 1 27.28 44.88 -84.48
CA MET A 1 27.87 44.50 -83.17
C MET A 1 26.69 44.41 -82.22
N SER A 2 26.24 43.19 -81.96
CA SER A 2 24.98 42.90 -81.27
C SER A 2 25.26 42.66 -79.80
N ASP A 3 24.78 43.54 -78.93
CA ASP A 3 24.77 43.32 -77.48
C ASP A 3 23.58 42.42 -77.13
N MET A 4 23.88 41.13 -76.94
CA MET A 4 22.97 40.17 -76.32
C MET A 4 22.90 40.47 -74.83
N THR A 5 21.85 41.14 -74.39
CA THR A 5 21.50 41.25 -72.98
C THR A 5 21.12 39.86 -72.45
N VAL A 6 22.01 39.29 -71.65
CA VAL A 6 21.84 38.04 -70.93
C VAL A 6 20.72 38.21 -69.90
N SER A 7 19.64 37.45 -70.07
CA SER A 7 18.53 37.37 -69.13
C SER A 7 18.92 36.45 -67.97
N GLU A 8 19.33 37.05 -66.86
CA GLU A 8 19.67 36.36 -65.62
C GLU A 8 18.40 35.76 -65.00
N ARG A 9 18.25 34.43 -65.07
CA ARG A 9 17.18 33.72 -64.36
C ARG A 9 17.43 33.83 -62.86
N GLN A 10 16.61 34.58 -62.15
CA GLN A 10 16.59 34.50 -60.69
C GLN A 10 16.02 33.15 -60.25
N GLU A 11 16.91 32.30 -59.74
CA GLU A 11 16.54 31.07 -59.05
C GLU A 11 15.93 31.43 -57.69
N ARG A 12 14.63 31.20 -57.51
CA ARG A 12 13.96 31.42 -56.23
C ARG A 12 14.43 30.37 -55.22
N PRO A 13 14.87 30.77 -54.01
CA PRO A 13 15.27 29.80 -52.99
C PRO A 13 14.05 28.96 -52.56
N PRO A 14 14.26 27.66 -52.24
CA PRO A 14 13.17 26.77 -51.89
C PRO A 14 12.48 27.20 -50.59
N PRO A 15 11.14 27.04 -50.47
CA PRO A 15 10.41 27.41 -49.26
C PRO A 15 10.81 26.49 -48.10
N VAL A 16 11.37 27.06 -47.04
CA VAL A 16 11.70 26.34 -45.81
C VAL A 16 10.39 25.96 -45.10
N ARG A 17 10.00 24.68 -45.13
CA ARG A 17 8.80 24.16 -44.45
C ARG A 17 8.96 24.25 -42.92
N ARG A 18 8.54 25.38 -42.33
CA ARG A 18 8.32 25.51 -40.87
C ARG A 18 7.02 24.81 -40.48
N SER A 19 7.02 23.48 -40.34
CA SER A 19 5.80 22.79 -39.91
C SER A 19 6.05 21.49 -39.13
N SER A 20 6.83 21.54 -38.05
CA SER A 20 6.90 20.37 -37.15
C SER A 20 7.02 20.70 -35.66
N SER A 21 7.13 21.97 -35.25
CA SER A 21 7.25 22.28 -33.81
C SER A 21 5.94 22.01 -33.06
N ARG A 22 4.78 22.30 -33.66
CA ARG A 22 3.47 22.06 -33.03
C ARG A 22 3.18 20.57 -32.83
N VAL A 23 3.52 19.76 -33.84
CA VAL A 23 3.38 18.29 -33.75
C VAL A 23 4.35 17.73 -32.70
N ARG A 24 5.60 18.20 -32.67
CA ARG A 24 6.56 17.82 -31.62
C ARG A 24 6.08 18.20 -30.23
N LEU A 25 5.54 19.41 -30.06
CA LEU A 25 5.00 19.87 -28.78
C LEU A 25 3.81 19.00 -28.33
N ALA A 26 2.92 18.66 -29.26
CA ALA A 26 1.79 17.77 -28.99
C ALA A 26 2.23 16.36 -28.60
N VAL A 27 3.23 15.80 -29.29
CA VAL A 27 3.80 14.48 -28.95
C VAL A 27 4.45 14.50 -27.57
N VAL A 28 5.26 15.52 -27.26
CA VAL A 28 5.88 15.65 -25.94
C VAL A 28 4.82 15.81 -24.85
N GLY A 29 3.79 16.63 -25.08
CA GLY A 29 2.67 16.79 -24.16
C GLY A 29 1.93 15.48 -23.92
N ALA A 30 1.67 14.69 -24.98
CA ALA A 30 1.02 13.40 -24.87
C ALA A 30 1.87 12.39 -24.07
N VAL A 31 3.19 12.37 -24.27
CA VAL A 31 4.10 11.51 -23.51
C VAL A 31 4.11 11.88 -22.04
N ILE A 32 4.17 13.17 -21.71
CA ILE A 32 4.14 13.64 -20.31
C ILE A 32 2.81 13.29 -19.65
N LEU A 33 1.68 13.54 -20.32
CA LEU A 33 0.36 13.17 -19.80
C LEU A 33 0.23 11.66 -19.61
N GLY A 34 0.74 10.87 -20.56
CA GLY A 34 0.78 9.41 -20.44
C GLY A 34 1.62 8.94 -19.25
N ALA A 35 2.79 9.54 -19.03
CA ALA A 35 3.63 9.26 -17.89
C ALA A 35 2.95 9.62 -16.56
N ILE A 36 2.29 10.79 -16.48
CA ILE A 36 1.52 11.19 -15.29
C ILE A 36 0.37 10.20 -15.04
N ALA A 37 -0.41 9.86 -16.06
CA ALA A 37 -1.50 8.89 -15.93
C ALA A 37 -0.99 7.52 -15.46
N PHE A 38 0.13 7.05 -16.01
CA PHE A 38 0.77 5.81 -15.58
C PHE A 38 1.21 5.86 -14.12
N LEU A 39 1.85 6.96 -13.69
CA LEU A 39 2.29 7.16 -12.31
C LEU A 39 1.10 7.27 -11.35
N LEU A 40 0.00 7.91 -11.76
CA LEU A 40 -1.22 7.99 -10.96
C LEU A 40 -1.85 6.60 -10.78
N VAL A 41 -2.00 5.83 -11.86
CA VAL A 41 -2.55 4.48 -11.80
C VAL A 41 -1.67 3.57 -10.93
N LYS A 42 -0.35 3.70 -11.02
CA LYS A 42 0.60 2.94 -10.20
C LYS A 42 0.63 3.39 -8.74
N GLY A 43 0.67 4.69 -8.49
CA GLY A 43 0.86 5.24 -7.15
C GLY A 43 -0.40 5.25 -6.28
N LEU A 44 -1.59 5.33 -6.88
CA LEU A 44 -2.84 5.36 -6.11
C LEU A 44 -3.19 3.99 -5.50
N GLY A 45 -2.77 2.89 -6.13
CA GLY A 45 -2.97 1.53 -5.60
C GLY A 45 -2.16 1.26 -4.33
N ASP A 46 -0.97 1.85 -4.20
CA ASP A 46 -0.08 1.64 -3.06
C ASP A 46 -0.40 2.55 -1.87
N ALA A 47 -1.14 3.65 -2.08
CA ALA A 47 -1.26 4.74 -1.10
C ALA A 47 -2.44 4.64 -0.12
N THR A 48 -3.37 3.69 -0.27
CA THR A 48 -4.56 3.59 0.59
C THR A 48 -4.60 2.25 1.34
N THR A 49 -3.79 2.12 2.40
CA THR A 49 -3.92 0.99 3.31
C THR A 49 -5.07 1.22 4.29
N TYR A 50 -6.13 0.42 4.18
CA TYR A 50 -7.29 0.47 5.07
C TYR A 50 -7.05 -0.33 6.35
N PHE A 51 -7.67 0.07 7.46
CA PHE A 51 -7.65 -0.68 8.72
C PHE A 51 -8.82 -1.68 8.75
N ARG A 52 -8.55 -2.90 9.22
CA ARG A 52 -9.54 -3.95 9.49
C ARG A 52 -9.21 -4.62 10.81
N ASN A 53 -10.22 -4.87 11.60
CA ASN A 53 -10.10 -5.74 12.77
C ASN A 53 -10.00 -7.21 12.33
N ALA A 54 -9.55 -8.11 13.21
CA ALA A 54 -9.38 -9.53 12.89
C ALA A 54 -10.68 -10.23 12.47
N ASP A 55 -11.79 -9.96 13.17
CA ASP A 55 -13.14 -10.42 12.84
C ASP A 55 -13.63 -9.94 11.47
N GLU A 56 -13.48 -8.64 11.20
CA GLU A 56 -13.84 -8.04 9.92
C GLU A 56 -12.96 -8.57 8.78
N ALA A 57 -11.67 -8.77 9.02
CA ALA A 57 -10.73 -9.24 8.00
C ALA A 57 -11.02 -10.67 7.57
N LEU A 58 -11.44 -11.55 8.49
CA LEU A 58 -11.90 -12.90 8.16
C LEU A 58 -13.25 -12.88 7.44
N ALA A 59 -14.19 -12.05 7.88
CA ALA A 59 -15.50 -11.91 7.23
C ALA A 59 -15.37 -11.40 5.77
N ASP A 60 -14.48 -10.43 5.54
CA ASP A 60 -14.23 -9.82 4.23
C ASP A 60 -13.09 -10.52 3.45
N ARG A 61 -12.66 -11.72 3.86
CA ARG A 61 -11.48 -12.41 3.32
C ARG A 61 -11.48 -12.54 1.80
N GLU A 62 -12.62 -12.92 1.22
CA GLU A 62 -12.80 -13.09 -0.22
C GLU A 62 -12.68 -11.76 -0.98
N GLU A 63 -13.18 -10.67 -0.39
CA GLU A 63 -13.06 -9.34 -0.96
C GLU A 63 -11.63 -8.83 -0.86
N LEU A 64 -10.98 -9.03 0.28
CA LEU A 64 -9.61 -8.58 0.55
C LEU A 64 -8.61 -9.32 -0.34
N GLY A 65 -8.77 -10.62 -0.57
CA GLY A 65 -7.91 -11.38 -1.47
C GLY A 65 -6.44 -11.24 -1.09
N GLU A 66 -5.61 -10.79 -2.04
CA GLU A 66 -4.17 -10.51 -1.83
C GLU A 66 -3.89 -9.00 -1.71
N ARG A 67 -4.93 -8.18 -1.50
CA ARG A 67 -4.77 -6.72 -1.32
C ARG A 67 -4.08 -6.44 0.01
N ARG A 68 -3.22 -5.42 0.00
CA ARG A 68 -2.56 -4.98 1.23
C ARG A 68 -3.50 -4.15 2.09
N PHE A 69 -3.57 -4.48 3.38
CA PHE A 69 -4.35 -3.75 4.37
C PHE A 69 -3.63 -3.76 5.74
N ARG A 70 -4.18 -3.00 6.70
CA ARG A 70 -3.70 -2.96 8.08
C ARG A 70 -4.64 -3.79 8.93
N LEU A 71 -4.12 -4.87 9.50
CA LEU A 71 -4.83 -5.73 10.43
C LEU A 71 -4.62 -5.20 11.86
N GLN A 72 -5.69 -5.09 12.63
CA GLN A 72 -5.68 -4.69 14.03
C GLN A 72 -6.12 -5.86 14.91
N GLY A 73 -5.40 -6.07 16.01
CA GLY A 73 -5.72 -7.09 17.01
C GLY A 73 -4.75 -7.07 18.17
N THR A 74 -4.96 -7.97 19.12
CA THR A 74 -4.09 -8.21 20.27
C THR A 74 -3.39 -9.54 20.09
N VAL A 75 -2.08 -9.59 20.34
CA VAL A 75 -1.30 -10.84 20.24
C VAL A 75 -1.77 -11.81 21.33
N VAL A 76 -2.13 -13.05 20.98
CA VAL A 76 -2.70 -14.02 21.94
C VAL A 76 -1.74 -15.14 22.36
N ASP A 77 -0.63 -15.32 21.64
CA ASP A 77 0.37 -16.35 21.88
C ASP A 77 1.79 -15.78 21.90
N GLU A 78 2.72 -16.54 22.49
CA GLU A 78 4.13 -16.20 22.42
C GLU A 78 4.63 -16.36 20.98
N PRO A 79 5.27 -15.33 20.38
CA PRO A 79 5.72 -15.41 19.00
C PRO A 79 6.77 -16.49 18.78
N ASP A 80 6.46 -17.44 17.90
CA ASP A 80 7.34 -18.53 17.53
C ASP A 80 8.26 -18.13 16.38
N ARG A 81 9.52 -18.61 16.40
CA ARG A 81 10.44 -18.36 15.29
C ARG A 81 10.00 -19.11 14.03
N ALA A 82 9.82 -18.37 12.93
CA ALA A 82 9.42 -18.89 11.63
C ALA A 82 10.37 -18.39 10.53
N GLY A 83 11.39 -19.19 10.19
CA GLY A 83 12.37 -18.83 9.16
C GLY A 83 13.13 -17.53 9.50
N ASP A 84 12.99 -16.53 8.64
CA ASP A 84 13.58 -15.19 8.80
C ASP A 84 12.66 -14.21 9.56
N GLY A 85 11.67 -14.71 10.29
CA GLY A 85 10.74 -13.90 11.06
C GLY A 85 10.04 -14.66 12.18
N VAL A 86 8.79 -14.30 12.47
CA VAL A 86 8.00 -14.86 13.58
C VAL A 86 6.57 -15.20 13.15
N ALA A 87 6.02 -16.26 13.73
CA ALA A 87 4.62 -16.64 13.60
C ALA A 87 3.92 -16.45 14.95
N PHE A 88 2.70 -15.95 14.90
CA PHE A 88 1.85 -15.68 16.07
C PHE A 88 0.42 -15.49 15.59
N ALA A 89 -0.54 -15.46 16.50
CA ALA A 89 -1.93 -15.15 16.26
C ALA A 89 -2.32 -13.81 16.87
N VAL A 90 -3.29 -13.14 16.22
CA VAL A 90 -3.91 -11.94 16.77
C VAL A 90 -5.41 -12.13 16.89
N GLU A 91 -5.98 -11.65 17.99
CA GLU A 91 -7.41 -11.70 18.25
C GLU A 91 -8.02 -10.30 18.26
N PHE A 92 -9.23 -10.19 17.71
CA PHE A 92 -10.13 -9.07 17.94
C PHE A 92 -11.57 -9.57 17.89
N GLY A 93 -12.38 -9.23 18.89
CA GLY A 93 -13.81 -9.59 18.91
C GLY A 93 -14.07 -11.10 18.82
N CYS A 94 -13.26 -11.92 19.51
CA CYS A 94 -13.31 -13.39 19.50
C CYS A 94 -12.93 -14.07 18.18
N ALA A 95 -12.40 -13.31 17.23
CA ALA A 95 -11.88 -13.85 15.99
C ALA A 95 -10.36 -13.82 16.02
N GLU A 96 -9.75 -14.97 15.78
CA GLU A 96 -8.30 -15.17 15.78
C GLU A 96 -7.79 -15.30 14.34
N VAL A 97 -6.72 -14.56 14.02
CA VAL A 97 -6.06 -14.57 12.70
C VAL A 97 -4.61 -14.97 12.88
N ASP A 98 -4.22 -16.05 12.21
CA ASP A 98 -2.82 -16.48 12.12
C ASP A 98 -1.99 -15.45 11.33
N VAL A 99 -0.82 -15.09 11.86
CA VAL A 99 0.09 -14.13 11.26
C VAL A 99 1.46 -14.75 11.07
N VAL A 100 2.02 -14.56 9.87
CA VAL A 100 3.44 -14.82 9.59
C VAL A 100 4.10 -13.49 9.26
N HIS A 101 4.94 -13.02 10.18
CA HIS A 101 5.70 -11.79 10.01
C HIS A 101 7.10 -12.08 9.48
N THR A 102 7.55 -11.31 8.49
CA THR A 102 8.92 -11.36 7.98
C THR A 102 9.75 -10.21 8.56
N GLY A 103 10.92 -10.53 9.11
CA GLY A 103 11.81 -9.58 9.75
C GLY A 103 11.73 -9.61 11.28
N ASP A 104 12.50 -8.73 11.91
CA ASP A 104 12.59 -8.66 13.36
C ASP A 104 11.44 -7.83 13.96
N PRO A 105 10.65 -8.40 14.90
CA PRO A 105 9.63 -7.64 15.60
C PRO A 105 10.25 -6.59 16.55
N PRO A 106 9.52 -5.51 16.90
CA PRO A 106 9.98 -4.51 17.87
C PRO A 106 10.27 -5.11 19.26
N GLU A 107 11.15 -4.48 20.06
CA GLU A 107 11.52 -4.98 21.40
C GLU A 107 10.35 -5.15 22.37
N LEU A 108 9.28 -4.36 22.19
CA LEU A 108 8.08 -4.39 23.04
C LEU A 108 7.02 -5.39 22.57
N PHE A 109 7.27 -6.11 21.47
CA PHE A 109 6.36 -7.10 20.93
C PHE A 109 6.36 -8.38 21.77
N ARG A 110 5.18 -8.75 22.26
CA ARG A 110 4.92 -9.92 23.11
C ARG A 110 3.41 -10.18 23.18
N GLU A 111 3.05 -11.33 23.73
CA GLU A 111 1.67 -11.69 24.08
C GLU A 111 0.96 -10.58 24.88
N GLY A 112 -0.34 -10.39 24.62
CA GLY A 112 -1.21 -9.42 25.29
C GLY A 112 -1.03 -7.97 24.84
N ILE A 113 -0.22 -7.71 23.81
CA ILE A 113 0.02 -6.36 23.30
C ILE A 113 -0.89 -6.06 22.10
N PRO A 114 -1.61 -4.92 22.10
CA PRO A 114 -2.36 -4.48 20.93
C PRO A 114 -1.39 -4.00 19.84
N VAL A 115 -1.56 -4.56 18.64
CA VAL A 115 -0.69 -4.33 17.49
C VAL A 115 -1.48 -3.93 16.25
N VAL A 116 -0.79 -3.24 15.34
CA VAL A 116 -1.25 -3.02 13.98
C VAL A 116 -0.21 -3.63 13.04
N LEU A 117 -0.68 -4.53 12.19
CA LEU A 117 0.13 -5.26 11.22
C LEU A 117 -0.17 -4.73 9.83
N GLU A 118 0.86 -4.44 9.04
CA GLU A 118 0.69 -4.15 7.61
C GLU A 118 1.09 -5.38 6.80
N GLY A 119 0.30 -5.72 5.79
CA GLY A 119 0.47 -6.97 5.07
C GLY A 119 -0.71 -7.31 4.16
N ALA A 120 -0.80 -8.58 3.76
CA ALA A 120 -1.91 -9.13 2.99
C ALA A 120 -2.12 -10.60 3.37
N PHE A 121 -3.29 -11.16 3.11
CA PHE A 121 -3.48 -12.59 3.29
C PHE A 121 -2.70 -13.40 2.25
N LEU A 122 -2.22 -14.57 2.66
CA LEU A 122 -1.61 -15.56 1.76
C LEU A 122 -2.65 -16.14 0.80
N ALA A 123 -2.25 -16.38 -0.44
CA ALA A 123 -3.13 -16.92 -1.47
C ALA A 123 -3.77 -18.25 -1.02
N GLY A 124 -5.10 -18.28 -0.92
CA GLY A 124 -5.86 -19.48 -0.55
C GLY A 124 -5.78 -19.88 0.92
N SER A 125 -5.28 -19.00 1.80
CA SER A 125 -5.25 -19.21 3.26
C SER A 125 -5.79 -17.98 4.00
N ASP A 126 -6.22 -18.20 5.25
CA ASP A 126 -6.61 -17.16 6.21
C ASP A 126 -5.39 -16.63 7.00
N THR A 127 -4.20 -17.18 6.75
CA THR A 127 -2.95 -16.67 7.29
C THR A 127 -2.60 -15.30 6.70
N PHE A 128 -2.37 -14.33 7.55
CA PHE A 128 -1.96 -12.98 7.20
C PHE A 128 -0.43 -12.88 7.13
N ALA A 129 0.11 -12.56 5.96
CA ALA A 129 1.54 -12.29 5.78
C ALA A 129 1.82 -10.81 6.07
N SER A 130 2.61 -10.54 7.10
CA SER A 130 2.97 -9.19 7.52
C SER A 130 4.45 -8.89 7.27
N ASP A 131 4.76 -7.65 6.89
CA ASP A 131 6.12 -7.13 6.76
C ASP A 131 6.36 -5.87 7.61
N THR A 132 5.34 -5.38 8.32
CA THR A 132 5.46 -4.25 9.25
C THR A 132 4.61 -4.49 10.50
N ILE A 133 5.26 -4.49 11.66
CA ILE A 133 4.59 -4.47 12.97
C ILE A 133 4.67 -3.06 13.56
N ARG A 134 3.53 -2.52 13.99
CA ARG A 134 3.45 -1.29 14.80
C ARG A 134 2.79 -1.58 16.13
N VAL A 135 3.59 -1.56 17.19
CA VAL A 135 3.10 -1.59 18.56
C VAL A 135 2.64 -0.18 18.95
N ARG A 136 1.47 -0.04 19.58
CA ARG A 136 1.08 1.27 20.14
C ARG A 136 1.99 1.60 21.34
N HIS A 137 2.73 2.69 21.25
CA HIS A 137 3.36 3.31 22.41
C HIS A 137 2.28 4.09 23.17
N THR A 138 1.66 3.49 24.18
CA THR A 138 0.74 4.22 25.04
C THR A 138 1.57 5.01 26.05
N ASN A 139 1.50 6.34 25.96
CA ASN A 139 1.64 7.20 27.13
C ASN A 139 0.23 7.47 27.67
N GLU A 140 -0.57 6.42 27.81
CA GLU A 140 -1.93 6.52 28.34
C GLU A 140 -1.86 6.46 29.87
N TYR A 141 -2.25 7.57 30.48
CA TYR A 141 -2.59 7.62 31.90
C TYR A 141 -3.93 6.89 32.08
N ARG A 142 -3.88 5.58 32.38
CA ARG A 142 -5.09 4.79 32.65
C ARG A 142 -5.76 5.27 33.95
N THR A 143 -7.08 5.40 33.93
CA THR A 143 -7.92 5.58 35.12
C THR A 143 -8.68 4.28 35.41
N GLU A 144 -8.99 4.03 36.69
CA GLU A 144 -9.55 2.77 37.23
C GLU A 144 -10.92 2.34 36.66
N GLU A 145 -11.52 3.14 35.77
CA GLU A 145 -12.82 2.85 35.14
C GLU A 145 -12.68 2.05 33.83
N ALA A 146 -11.52 2.12 33.15
CA ALA A 146 -11.28 1.40 31.90
C ALA A 146 -11.15 -0.13 32.12
N ASP A 147 -10.45 -0.53 33.20
CA ASP A 147 -10.20 -1.94 33.53
C ASP A 147 -11.49 -2.74 33.78
N ARG A 148 -12.60 -2.08 34.17
CA ARG A 148 -13.86 -2.76 34.49
C ARG A 148 -14.69 -3.16 33.26
N LEU A 149 -14.40 -2.57 32.10
CA LEU A 149 -15.09 -2.85 30.84
C LEU A 149 -14.38 -3.97 30.05
N GLU A 150 -13.04 -3.97 30.07
CA GLU A 150 -12.22 -5.01 29.43
C GLU A 150 -12.52 -6.40 30.02
N LEU A 151 -12.64 -6.49 31.35
CA LEU A 151 -13.02 -7.72 32.05
C LEU A 151 -14.39 -8.27 31.64
N ALA A 152 -15.33 -7.40 31.27
CA ALA A 152 -16.67 -7.81 30.85
C ALA A 152 -16.71 -8.30 29.39
N GLU A 153 -15.81 -7.81 28.54
CA GLU A 153 -15.66 -8.25 27.15
C GLU A 153 -14.88 -9.58 27.07
N GLU A 154 -13.85 -9.78 27.89
CA GLU A 154 -13.16 -11.08 28.05
C GLU A 154 -14.14 -12.19 28.51
N GLU A 155 -15.01 -11.91 29.49
CA GLU A 155 -16.04 -12.85 29.95
C GLU A 155 -17.12 -13.14 28.90
N ALA A 156 -17.35 -12.23 27.96
CA ALA A 156 -18.29 -12.44 26.85
C ALA A 156 -17.70 -13.35 25.77
N CYS A 157 -16.38 -13.30 25.59
CA CYS A 157 -15.66 -14.13 24.63
C CYS A 157 -15.39 -15.55 25.14
N ALA A 158 -15.16 -15.69 26.45
CA ALA A 158 -14.90 -16.97 27.11
C ALA A 158 -16.14 -17.86 27.31
N ARG A 159 -17.32 -17.47 26.79
CA ARG A 159 -18.60 -18.16 26.97
C ARG A 159 -19.15 -18.72 25.66
#